data_AF-A0A096ZVM5-F1
#
_entry.id   AF-A0A096ZVM5-F1
#
_cell.length_a   1.000
_cell.length_b   1.000
_cell.length_c   1.000
_cell.angle_alpha   90.00
_cell.angle_beta   90.00
_cell.angle_gamma   90.00
#
_symmetry.space_group_name_H-M   'P 1'
#
loop_
_entity.id
_entity.type
_entity.pdbx_description
1 polymer ?
#
loop_
_entity_poly.entity_id
_entity_poly.type
_entity_poly.pdbx_seq_one_letter_code
_entity_poly.pdbx_strand_id
1 'polypeptide(L)' 'LKDIQYVYSMYYNKLEFIRFDSNLGKYVGYTELGVKNAERFNNDPSEIARRKAQREAVCLHNVGID' A
#
# COMPACT_ATOMS: atom_id res chain seq x y z
N LEU A 1 7.72 4.50 17.95
CA LEU A 1 6.85 5.25 17.01
C LEU A 1 7.49 5.56 15.65
N LYS A 2 8.81 5.33 15.44
CA LYS A 2 9.44 5.47 14.12
C LYS A 2 9.16 4.32 13.14
N ASP A 3 8.66 3.18 13.62
CA ASP A 3 8.50 1.95 12.81
C ASP A 3 7.04 1.57 12.53
N ILE A 4 6.14 2.55 12.37
CA ILE A 4 4.77 2.26 11.94
C ILE A 4 4.73 2.20 10.41
N GLN A 5 4.19 1.10 9.89
CA GLN A 5 4.09 0.82 8.48
C GLN A 5 2.65 0.49 8.11
N TYR A 6 2.16 1.09 7.03
CA TYR A 6 0.92 0.69 6.39
C TYR A 6 1.23 -0.16 5.17
N VAL A 7 0.66 -1.37 5.15
CA VAL A 7 0.76 -2.31 4.03
C VAL A 7 -0.64 -2.60 3.51
N TYR A 8 -0.85 -2.41 2.21
CA TYR A 8 -2.09 -2.75 1.52
C TYR A 8 -1.78 -3.77 0.43
N SER A 9 -2.27 -4.99 0.60
CA SER A 9 -2.01 -6.11 -0.30
C SER A 9 -3.30 -6.61 -0.92
N MET A 10 -3.29 -6.83 -2.24
CA MET A 10 -4.43 -7.37 -2.97
C MET A 10 -4.13 -8.79 -3.43
N TYR A 11 -5.08 -9.69 -3.17
CA TYR A 11 -4.96 -11.10 -3.45
C TYR A 11 -6.06 -11.54 -4.41
N TYR A 12 -5.71 -12.41 -5.35
CA TYR A 12 -6.66 -13.12 -6.19
C TYR A 12 -6.30 -14.61 -6.17
N ASN A 13 -7.27 -15.48 -5.89
CA ASN A 13 -7.06 -16.93 -5.74
C ASN A 13 -5.89 -17.29 -4.78
N LYS A 14 -5.83 -16.62 -3.62
CA LYS A 14 -4.76 -16.77 -2.60
C LYS A 14 -3.35 -16.36 -3.09
N LEU A 15 -3.22 -15.83 -4.30
CA LEU A 15 -1.99 -15.29 -4.84
C LEU A 15 -1.98 -13.78 -4.67
N GLU A 16 -0.98 -13.26 -3.99
CA GLU A 16 -0.73 -11.83 -3.93
C GLU A 16 -0.31 -11.35 -5.32
N PHE A 17 -1.03 -10.39 -5.88
CA PHE A 17 -0.67 -9.86 -7.19
C PHE A 17 -0.11 -8.45 -7.10
N ILE A 18 -0.48 -7.64 -6.10
CA ILE A 18 0.03 -6.28 -5.94
C ILE A 18 0.02 -5.83 -4.47
N ARG A 19 1.02 -5.03 -4.08
CA ARG A 19 1.13 -4.45 -2.74
C ARG A 19 1.55 -2.99 -2.79
N PHE A 20 0.93 -2.16 -1.96
CA PHE A 20 1.46 -0.86 -1.56
C PHE A 20 2.13 -0.96 -0.20
N ASP A 21 3.31 -0.38 -0.08
CA ASP A 21 4.06 -0.26 1.17
C ASP A 21 4.32 1.23 1.45
N SER A 22 3.88 1.73 2.61
CA SER A 22 4.05 3.15 2.96
C SER A 22 5.51 3.57 3.10
N ASN A 23 6.41 2.65 3.45
CA ASN A 23 7.84 2.95 3.58
C ASN A 23 8.49 3.06 2.20
N LEU A 24 8.05 2.24 1.24
CA LEU A 24 8.49 2.34 -0.15
C LEU A 24 7.79 3.49 -0.90
N GLY A 25 6.54 3.79 -0.51
CA GLY A 25 5.73 4.86 -1.04
C GLY A 25 5.16 4.61 -2.43
N LYS A 26 5.10 3.35 -2.89
CA LYS A 26 4.57 2.95 -4.20
C LYS A 26 4.03 1.52 -4.18
N TYR A 27 3.30 1.17 -5.24
CA TYR A 27 2.87 -0.19 -5.52
C TYR A 27 3.98 -1.04 -6.15
N VAL A 28 4.04 -2.31 -5.78
CA VAL A 28 4.87 -3.36 -6.36
C VAL A 28 3.97 -4.49 -6.83
N GLY A 29 4.13 -4.91 -8.08
CA GLY A 29 3.43 -6.06 -8.65
C GLY A 29 4.23 -7.35 -8.50
N TYR A 30 3.58 -8.45 -8.14
CA TYR A 30 4.19 -9.77 -7.96
C TYR A 30 3.82 -10.78 -9.06
N THR A 31 2.88 -10.41 -9.93
CA THR A 31 2.49 -11.14 -11.14
C THR A 31 2.46 -10.17 -12.31
N GLU A 32 2.39 -10.67 -13.56
CA GLU A 32 2.27 -9.79 -14.74
C GLU A 32 1.07 -8.84 -14.66
N LEU A 33 -0.09 -9.34 -14.19
CA LEU A 33 -1.27 -8.52 -13.92
C LEU A 33 -0.99 -7.46 -12.85
N GLY A 34 -0.27 -7.86 -11.80
CA GLY A 34 0.21 -7.00 -10.74
C GLY A 34 1.08 -5.85 -11.22
N VAL A 35 2.07 -6.16 -12.07
CA VAL A 35 3.03 -5.18 -12.60
C VAL A 35 2.31 -4.11 -13.41
N LYS A 36 1.44 -4.51 -14.35
CA LYS A 36 0.66 -3.56 -15.16
C LYS A 36 -0.24 -2.65 -14.32
N ASN A 37 -0.87 -3.20 -13.27
CA ASN A 37 -1.70 -2.40 -12.37
C ASN A 37 -0.84 -1.49 -11.46
N ALA A 38 0.33 -1.96 -11.00
CA ALA A 38 1.24 -1.16 -10.21
C ALA A 38 1.76 0.05 -10.98
N GLU A 39 2.13 -0.13 -12.26
CA GLU A 39 2.50 0.99 -13.14
C GLU A 39 1.36 2.01 -13.25
N ARG A 40 0.13 1.55 -13.50
CA ARG A 40 -1.05 2.43 -13.58
C ARG A 40 -1.27 3.21 -12.28
N PHE A 41 -1.26 2.55 -11.12
CA PHE A 41 -1.49 3.22 -9.83
C PHE A 41 -0.34 4.14 -9.44
N ASN A 42 0.91 3.78 -9.76
CA ASN A 42 2.08 4.60 -9.47
C ASN A 42 2.11 5.89 -10.32
N ASN A 43 1.45 5.88 -11.47
CA ASN A 43 1.27 7.06 -12.32
C ASN A 43 0.10 7.96 -11.89
N ASP A 44 -0.66 7.60 -10.86
CA ASP A 44 -1.72 8.43 -10.26
C ASP A 44 -1.25 9.02 -8.91
N PRO A 45 -0.83 10.31 -8.87
CA PRO A 45 -0.37 10.93 -7.63
C PRO A 45 -1.44 11.00 -6.54
N SER A 46 -2.73 11.10 -6.91
CA SER A 46 -3.84 11.14 -5.95
C SER A 46 -3.95 9.82 -5.21
N GLU A 47 -3.85 8.71 -5.94
CA GLU A 47 -3.89 7.38 -5.33
C GLU A 47 -2.68 7.14 -4.42
N ILE A 48 -1.47 7.52 -4.84
CA ILE A 48 -0.27 7.39 -3.99
C ILE A 48 -0.37 8.24 -2.72
N ALA A 49 -0.82 9.49 -2.83
CA ALA A 49 -0.99 10.36 -1.66
C ALA A 49 -2.02 9.77 -0.69
N ARG A 50 -3.16 9.29 -1.22
CA ARG A 50 -4.21 8.65 -0.43
C ARG A 50 -3.70 7.43 0.34
N ARG A 51 -2.90 6.58 -0.29
CA ARG A 51 -2.32 5.39 0.35
C ARG A 51 -1.26 5.73 1.39
N LYS A 52 -0.40 6.72 1.13
CA LYS A 52 0.58 7.19 2.13
C LYS A 52 -0.12 7.72 3.39
N ALA A 53 -1.21 8.46 3.25
CA ALA A 53 -1.96 9.04 4.37
C ALA A 53 -2.55 7.98 5.32
N GLN A 54 -2.80 6.75 4.85
CA GLN A 54 -3.35 5.67 5.68
C GLN A 54 -2.43 5.26 6.82
N ARG A 55 -1.12 5.47 6.69
CA ARG A 55 -0.16 5.25 7.78
C ARG A 55 -0.52 6.04 9.02
N GLU A 56 -0.90 7.30 8.86
CA GLU A 56 -1.29 8.16 9.98
C GLU A 56 -2.75 7.93 10.38
N ALA A 57 -3.64 7.93 9.39
CA ALA A 57 -5.08 7.88 9.62
C ALA A 57 -5.56 6.55 10.24
N VAL A 58 -4.87 5.44 9.96
CA VAL A 58 -5.27 4.11 10.44
C VAL A 58 -4.26 3.57 11.44
N CYS A 59 -3.00 3.42 11.03
CA CYS A 59 -2.03 2.70 11.87
C CYS A 59 -1.62 3.53 13.10
N LEU A 60 -1.14 4.77 12.89
CA LEU A 60 -0.72 5.62 14.00
C LEU A 60 -1.91 6.00 14.89
N HIS A 61 -3.08 6.28 14.31
CA HIS A 61 -4.26 6.63 15.08
C HIS A 61 -4.68 5.53 16.05
N ASN A 62 -4.64 4.26 15.64
CA ASN A 62 -5.21 3.17 16.42
C ASN A 62 -4.20 2.40 17.29
N VAL A 63 -2.88 2.49 17.05
CA VAL A 63 -1.87 1.66 17.74
C VAL A 63 -1.80 1.83 19.26
N GLY A 64 -2.30 2.95 19.78
CA GLY A 64 -2.36 3.23 21.23
C GLY A 64 -3.78 3.29 21.77
N ILE A 65 -4.77 2.86 20.97
CA ILE A 65 -6.17 2.73 21.39
C ILE A 65 -6.35 1.26 21.80
N ASP A 66 -5.93 0.96 23.02
CA ASP A 66 -6.20 -0.29 23.74
C ASP A 66 -7.03 0.00 25.00
#